data_AF-Q4S826-F1
#
_entry.id   AF-Q4S826-F1
#
_cell.length_a   1.000
_cell.length_b   1.000
_cell.length_c   1.000
_cell.angle_alpha   90.00
_cell.angle_beta   90.00
_cell.angle_gamma   90.00
#
_symmetry.space_group_name_H-M   'P 1'
#
loop_
_entity.id
_entity.type
_entity.pdbx_description
1 polymer ?
#
loop_
_entity_poly.entity_id
_entity_poly.type
_entity_poly.pdbx_seq_one_letter_code
_entity_poly.pdbx_strand_id
1 'polypeptide(L)' 'MPAWRRDMMKKKLDEEREQKRKAEQKAKEAKEIEEKTELERLRTMGYDETKLAPWQRQIILKKGDMAKQ' A
#
# COMPACT_ATOMS: atom_id res chain seq x y z
N MET A 1 -40.67 7.15 -2.80
CA MET A 1 -39.61 7.94 -3.49
C MET A 1 -39.83 7.99 -4.99
N PRO A 2 -39.79 9.17 -5.63
CA PRO A 2 -39.87 9.31 -7.09
C PRO A 2 -38.80 8.51 -7.84
N ALA A 3 -39.08 8.08 -9.07
CA ALA A 3 -38.17 7.25 -9.88
C ALA A 3 -36.80 7.92 -10.08
N TRP A 4 -36.78 9.20 -10.47
CA TRP A 4 -35.55 9.98 -10.67
C TRP A 4 -34.67 10.08 -9.42
N ARG A 5 -35.29 10.06 -8.23
CA ARG A 5 -34.57 10.10 -6.95
C ARG A 5 -33.99 8.74 -6.58
N ARG A 6 -34.59 7.63 -7.04
CA ARG A 6 -34.03 6.28 -6.89
C ARG A 6 -32.88 6.04 -7.84
N ASP A 7 -33.01 6.46 -9.09
CA ASP A 7 -31.95 6.32 -10.10
C ASP A 7 -30.71 7.13 -9.72
N MET A 8 -30.90 8.35 -9.20
CA MET A 8 -29.79 9.17 -8.72
C MET A 8 -29.08 8.55 -7.51
N MET A 9 -29.82 7.94 -6.57
CA MET A 9 -29.23 7.27 -5.41
C MET A 9 -28.49 5.98 -5.79
N LYS A 10 -29.05 5.21 -6.74
CA LYS A 10 -28.42 3.99 -7.25
C LYS A 10 -27.10 4.29 -7.96
N LYS A 11 -27.08 5.35 -8.79
CA LYS A 11 -25.87 5.81 -9.46
C LYS A 11 -24.77 6.22 -8.47
N LYS A 12 -25.10 6.98 -7.43
CA LYS A 12 -24.13 7.35 -6.38
C LYS A 12 -23.56 6.13 -5.64
N LEU A 13 -24.39 5.13 -5.37
CA LEU A 13 -23.96 3.92 -4.67
C LEU A 13 -23.03 3.04 -5.54
N ASP A 14 -23.30 2.94 -6.84
CA ASP A 14 -22.44 2.23 -7.77
C ASP A 14 -21.09 2.94 -7.95
N GLU A 15 -21.09 4.28 -8.04
CA GLU A 15 -19.86 5.10 -8.10
C GLU A 15 -19.00 4.94 -6.83
N GLU A 16 -19.63 4.95 -5.65
CA GLU A 16 -18.93 4.73 -4.37
C GLU A 16 -18.32 3.33 -4.31
N ARG A 17 -19.05 2.30 -4.77
CA ARG A 17 -18.53 0.92 -4.85
C ARG A 17 -17.34 0.83 -5.79
N GLU A 18 -17.39 1.49 -6.94
CA GLU A 18 -16.31 1.48 -7.92
C GLU A 18 -15.08 2.23 -7.40
N GLN A 19 -15.26 3.39 -6.75
CA GLN A 19 -14.18 4.09 -6.07
C GLN A 19 -13.53 3.24 -4.98
N LYS A 20 -14.34 2.53 -4.19
CA LYS A 20 -13.83 1.65 -3.13
C LYS A 20 -12.99 0.50 -3.69
N ARG A 21 -13.40 -0.10 -4.80
CA ARG A 21 -12.61 -1.13 -5.50
C ARG A 21 -11.29 -0.58 -6.03
N LYS A 22 -11.32 0.61 -6.63
CA LYS A 22 -10.12 1.28 -7.17
C LYS A 22 -9.14 1.68 -6.07
N ALA A 23 -9.65 2.13 -4.92
CA ALA A 23 -8.83 2.43 -3.74
C ALA A 23 -8.19 1.17 -3.16
N GLU A 24 -8.92 0.05 -3.09
CA GLU A 24 -8.37 -1.22 -2.60
C GLU A 24 -7.28 -1.77 -3.52
N GLN A 25 -7.46 -1.68 -4.84
CA GLN A 25 -6.42 -2.06 -5.81
C GLN A 25 -5.17 -1.19 -5.64
N LYS A 26 -5.33 0.13 -5.56
CA LYS A 26 -4.20 1.04 -5.33
C LYS A 26 -3.50 0.78 -4.00
N ALA A 27 -4.23 0.42 -2.95
CA ALA A 27 -3.64 0.09 -1.65
C ALA A 27 -2.84 -1.22 -1.71
N LYS A 28 -3.28 -2.20 -2.50
CA LYS A 28 -2.51 -3.44 -2.74
C LYS A 28 -1.25 -3.17 -3.55
N GLU A 29 -1.36 -2.40 -4.63
CA GLU A 29 -0.20 -1.98 -5.43
C GLU A 29 0.79 -1.17 -4.60
N ALA A 30 0.31 -0.23 -3.78
CA ALA A 30 1.17 0.57 -2.91
C ALA A 30 1.94 -0.30 -1.91
N LYS A 31 1.32 -1.33 -1.33
CA LYS A 31 1.99 -2.27 -0.42
C LYS A 31 3.05 -3.11 -1.14
N GLU A 32 2.76 -3.57 -2.36
CA GLU A 32 3.74 -4.33 -3.14
C GLU A 32 4.94 -3.46 -3.56
N ILE A 33 4.68 -2.20 -3.92
CA ILE A 33 5.73 -1.22 -4.22
C ILE A 33 6.53 -0.93 -2.95
N GLU A 34 5.86 -0.77 -1.81
CA GLU A 34 6.49 -0.54 -0.51
C GLU A 34 7.41 -1.73 -0.14
N GLU A 35 6.93 -2.97 -0.21
CA GLU A 35 7.76 -4.17 0.01
C GLU A 35 8.96 -4.21 -0.94
N LYS A 36 8.77 -3.95 -2.24
CA LYS A 36 9.90 -3.90 -3.19
C LYS A 36 10.90 -2.81 -2.83
N THR A 37 10.44 -1.63 -2.42
CA THR A 37 11.34 -0.56 -1.99
C THR A 37 12.04 -0.85 -0.67
N GLU A 38 11.41 -1.60 0.25
CA GLU A 38 12.04 -2.07 1.48
C GLU A 38 13.18 -3.05 1.18
N LEU A 39 12.97 -3.99 0.25
CA LEU A 39 14.01 -4.91 -0.23
C LEU A 39 15.16 -4.14 -0.90
N GLU A 40 14.84 -3.21 -1.80
CA GLU A 40 15.85 -2.37 -2.46
C GLU A 40 16.64 -1.49 -1.47
N ARG A 41 16.00 -1.01 -0.40
CA ARG A 41 16.67 -0.29 0.70
C ARG A 41 17.64 -1.20 1.46
N LEU A 42 17.25 -2.43 1.79
CA LEU A 42 18.14 -3.41 2.42
C LEU A 42 19.34 -3.72 1.54
N ARG A 43 19.10 -3.93 0.24
CA ARG A 43 20.16 -4.15 -0.76
C ARG A 43 21.11 -2.96 -0.86
N THR A 44 20.59 -1.73 -0.86
CA THR A 44 21.39 -0.50 -0.89
C THR A 44 22.25 -0.36 0.37
N MET A 45 21.74 -0.78 1.53
CA MET A 45 22.48 -0.84 2.79
C MET A 45 23.45 -2.03 2.87
N GLY A 46 23.52 -2.88 1.84
CA GLY A 46 24.41 -4.04 1.78
C GLY A 46 23.95 -5.23 2.62
N TYR A 47 22.69 -5.25 3.06
CA TYR A 47 22.13 -6.36 3.81
C TYR A 47 21.56 -7.44 2.89
N ASP A 48 21.88 -8.70 3.18
CA ASP A 48 21.34 -9.86 2.51
C ASP A 48 19.98 -10.23 3.12
N GLU A 49 18.91 -10.02 2.37
CA GLU A 49 17.54 -10.34 2.78
C GLU A 49 17.37 -11.81 3.13
N THR A 50 18.10 -12.72 2.47
CA THR A 50 17.98 -14.17 2.72
C THR A 50 18.58 -14.59 4.07
N LYS A 51 19.45 -13.75 4.64
CA LYS A 51 20.09 -13.96 5.95
C LYS A 51 19.38 -13.23 7.08
N LEU A 52 18.40 -12.39 6.76
CA LEU A 52 17.66 -11.58 7.73
C LEU A 52 16.26 -12.12 7.95
N ALA A 53 15.93 -12.36 9.22
CA ALA A 53 14.56 -12.64 9.62
C ALA A 53 13.65 -11.43 9.30
N PRO A 54 12.35 -11.64 9.02
CA PRO A 54 11.43 -10.56 8.66
C PRO A 54 11.41 -9.39 9.67
N TRP A 55 11.56 -9.68 10.97
CA TRP A 55 11.60 -8.64 12.01
C TRP A 55 12.93 -7.87 12.05
N GLN A 56 14.05 -8.50 11.66
CA GLN A 56 15.34 -7.81 11.57
C GLN A 56 15.36 -6.84 10.40
N ARG A 57 14.73 -7.20 9.27
CA ARG A 57 14.53 -6.31 8.11
C ARG A 57 13.86 -5.01 8.53
N GLN A 58 12.78 -5.09 9.29
CA GLN A 58 12.05 -3.94 9.83
C GLN A 58 12.90 -3.07 10.76
N ILE A 59 13.71 -3.68 11.65
CA ILE A 59 14.62 -2.92 12.52
C ILE A 59 15.70 -2.19 11.72
N ILE A 60 16.28 -2.85 10.72
CA ILE A 60 17.31 -2.27 9.86
C ILE A 60 16.75 -1.12 9.04
N LEU A 61 15.59 -1.30 8.42
CA LEU A 61 14.90 -0.24 7.68
C LEU A 61 14.61 0.96 8.57
N LYS A 62 14.07 0.72 9.77
CA LYS A 62 13.81 1.78 10.76
C LYS A 62 15.09 2.49 11.20
N LYS A 63 16.20 1.77 11.37
CA LYS A 63 17.52 2.36 11.68
C LYS A 63 18.11 3.14 10.50
N GLY A 64 17.97 2.63 9.29
CA GLY A 64 18.44 3.28 8.06
C GLY A 64 17.71 4.61 7.79
N ASP A 65 16.41 4.67 8.07
CA ASP A 65 15.63 5.91 7.95
C ASP A 65 16.05 6.96 9.01
N MET A 66 16.37 6.54 10.24
CA MET A 66 16.91 7.44 11.27
C MET A 66 18.31 7.97 10.93
N ALA A 67 19.12 7.21 10.19
CA ALA A 67 20.46 7.63 9.76
C ALA A 67 20.45 8.59 8.56
N LYS A 68 19.31 8.77 7.89
CA LYS A 68 19.12 9.72 6.78
C LYS A 68 18.61 11.10 7.21
N GLN A 69 18.18 11.26 8.47
CA GLN A 69 17.91 12.58 9.07
C GLN A 69 19.22 13.23 9.53
#